data_AF-F6I7L2-F1
#
_entry.id   AF-F6I7L2-F1
#
_cell.length_a   1.000
_cell.length_b   1.000
_cell.length_c   1.000
_cell.angle_alpha   90.00
_cell.angle_beta   90.00
_cell.angle_gamma   90.00
#
_symmetry.space_group_name_H-M   'P 1'
#
loop_
_entity.id
_entity.type
_entity.pdbx_description
1 polymer ?
#
loop_
_entity_poly.entity_id
_entity_poly.type
_entity_poly.pdbx_seq_one_letter_code
_entity_poly.pdbx_strand_id
1 'polypeptide(L)'
;MGINSGTTVRVLLLLFYCFWDKPLNDTSGIVKISEDGNLQILNGEKEVIWSSNVSNAVSNTTAQLLDSGNLVLKDDSSGRIIWESFQHPSHALSANMKLSTNMYTAEKRVLTSWKKASDPSIGSFSVGVDPSNIAQTFIWNGSHPYYRTGPWNGQIFIGVANMNSFVGNGFRMDHDEEGTVSVS
;
A
#
# COMPACT_ATOMS: atom_id res chain seq x y z
N MET A 1 -8.60 10.56 13.58
CA MET A 1 -8.46 12.01 13.29
C MET A 1 -8.79 12.20 11.81
N GLY A 2 -9.67 13.13 11.45
CA GLY A 2 -10.10 13.34 10.05
C GLY A 2 -9.66 14.69 9.50
N ILE A 3 -9.41 14.77 8.19
CA ILE A 3 -9.10 16.00 7.45
C ILE A 3 -10.25 16.22 6.46
N ASN A 4 -10.96 17.35 6.59
CA ASN A 4 -12.07 17.70 5.69
C ASN A 4 -11.60 18.68 4.61
N SER A 5 -12.42 18.90 3.58
CA SER A 5 -12.19 19.94 2.56
C SER A 5 -11.85 21.30 3.21
N GLY A 6 -10.76 21.92 2.76
CA GLY A 6 -10.23 23.18 3.32
C GLY A 6 -9.42 23.06 4.62
N THR A 7 -9.30 21.86 5.20
CA THR A 7 -8.48 21.62 6.42
C THR A 7 -7.02 21.38 6.03
N THR A 8 -6.11 22.11 6.69
CA THR A 8 -4.66 21.99 6.51
C THR A 8 -4.05 21.45 7.80
N VAL A 9 -3.38 20.31 7.74
CA VAL A 9 -2.67 19.74 8.90
C VAL A 9 -1.16 19.79 8.64
N ARG A 10 -0.40 20.34 9.59
CA ARG A 10 1.06 20.30 9.58
C ARG A 10 1.50 18.88 9.95
N VAL A 11 2.31 18.25 9.10
CA VAL A 11 2.69 16.85 9.30
C VAL A 11 3.80 16.77 10.34
N LEU A 12 3.50 16.13 11.47
CA LEU A 12 4.48 15.56 12.37
C LEU A 12 3.95 14.20 12.79
N LEU A 13 4.03 13.22 11.89
CA LEU A 13 3.84 11.82 12.23
C LEU A 13 4.57 10.91 11.25
N LEU A 14 5.55 10.17 11.78
CA LEU A 14 6.04 8.94 11.19
C LEU A 14 4.84 8.00 10.95
N LEU A 15 4.84 7.26 9.85
CA LEU A 15 3.82 6.29 9.40
C LEU A 15 2.78 6.82 8.41
N PHE A 16 3.22 7.39 7.28
CA PHE A 16 2.62 7.10 5.96
C PHE A 16 3.72 7.22 4.91
N TYR A 17 4.36 6.09 4.57
CA TYR A 17 5.47 6.03 3.62
C TYR A 17 4.95 5.77 2.20
N CYS A 18 4.30 6.77 1.60
CA CYS A 18 3.82 6.75 0.20
C CYS A 18 4.58 7.74 -0.71
N PHE A 19 5.67 8.37 -0.25
CA PHE A 19 6.33 9.48 -0.95
C PHE A 19 7.68 9.06 -1.51
N TRP A 20 7.66 8.19 -2.53
CA TRP A 20 8.83 7.45 -2.98
C TRP A 20 9.71 8.17 -4.01
N ASP A 21 9.21 9.23 -4.66
CA ASP A 21 9.96 9.91 -5.73
C ASP A 21 10.36 11.36 -5.42
N LYS A 22 9.70 12.01 -4.44
CA LYS A 22 9.94 13.41 -4.07
C LYS A 22 9.93 13.58 -2.55
N PRO A 23 11.04 13.26 -1.85
CA PRO A 23 11.11 13.44 -0.41
C PRO A 23 10.98 14.92 -0.05
N LEU A 24 10.31 15.20 1.07
CA LEU A 24 10.37 16.50 1.71
C LEU A 24 11.69 16.60 2.47
N ASN A 25 12.49 17.60 2.16
CA ASN A 25 13.80 17.81 2.80
C ASN A 25 13.70 18.55 4.14
N ASP A 26 12.50 18.91 4.57
CA ASP A 26 12.23 19.66 5.78
C ASP A 26 10.86 19.30 6.40
N THR A 27 10.48 19.99 7.48
CA THR A 27 9.19 19.82 8.17
C THR A 27 8.11 20.77 7.66
N SER A 28 8.31 21.39 6.49
CA SER A 28 7.37 22.36 5.91
C SER A 28 6.18 21.70 5.20
N GLY A 29 6.18 20.36 5.11
CA GLY A 29 5.15 19.55 4.47
C GLY A 29 3.74 19.83 4.95
N ILE A 30 2.83 20.00 4.00
CA ILE A 30 1.42 20.21 4.24
C ILE A 30 0.62 19.07 3.61
N VAL A 31 -0.28 18.48 4.39
CA VAL A 31 -1.34 17.59 3.89
C VAL A 31 -2.65 18.36 3.87
N LYS A 32 -3.34 18.33 2.73
CA LYS A 32 -4.67 18.94 2.55
C LYS A 32 -5.51 18.16 1.55
N ILE A 33 -6.81 18.42 1.57
CA ILE A 33 -7.71 18.10 0.46
C ILE A 33 -7.76 19.31 -0.46
N SER A 34 -7.50 19.11 -1.75
CA SER A 34 -7.60 20.13 -2.79
C SER A 34 -9.04 20.38 -3.20
N GLU A 35 -9.28 21.46 -3.93
CA GLU A 35 -10.64 21.87 -4.34
C GLU A 35 -11.30 20.85 -5.29
N ASP A 36 -10.50 20.07 -6.00
CA ASP A 36 -10.93 18.94 -6.82
C ASP A 36 -11.24 17.68 -5.99
N GLY A 37 -11.13 17.74 -4.65
CA GLY A 37 -11.44 16.64 -3.75
C GLY A 37 -10.32 15.60 -3.57
N ASN A 38 -9.14 15.81 -4.15
CA ASN A 38 -8.00 14.90 -3.98
C ASN A 38 -7.24 15.16 -2.66
N LEU A 39 -6.66 14.10 -2.09
CA LEU A 39 -5.69 14.23 -1.01
C LEU A 39 -4.34 14.61 -1.63
N GLN A 40 -3.74 15.70 -1.17
CA GLN A 40 -2.47 16.22 -1.69
C GLN A 40 -1.45 16.45 -0.60
N ILE A 41 -0.18 16.25 -0.96
CA ILE A 41 0.97 16.71 -0.17
C ILE A 41 1.70 17.80 -0.93
N LEU A 42 1.99 18.88 -0.22
CA LEU A 42 2.73 20.03 -0.72
C LEU A 42 4.02 20.24 0.05
N ASN A 43 5.06 20.73 -0.63
CA ASN A 43 6.28 21.21 -0.01
C ASN A 43 6.09 22.64 0.58
N GLY A 44 7.15 23.19 1.19
CA GLY A 44 7.13 24.53 1.78
C GLY A 44 6.88 25.66 0.78
N GLU A 45 7.15 25.41 -0.50
CA GLU A 45 6.89 26.33 -1.62
C GLU A 45 5.46 26.19 -2.17
N LYS A 46 4.64 25.31 -1.56
CA LYS A 46 3.28 24.96 -1.98
C LYS A 46 3.22 24.27 -3.34
N GLU A 47 4.29 23.61 -3.76
CA GLU A 47 4.28 22.72 -4.92
C GLU A 47 3.70 21.36 -4.53
N VAL A 48 2.83 20.81 -5.37
CA VAL A 48 2.25 19.48 -5.17
C VAL A 48 3.31 18.43 -5.48
N ILE A 49 3.75 17.70 -4.46
CA ILE A 49 4.73 16.62 -4.61
C ILE A 49 4.06 15.24 -4.76
N TRP A 50 2.81 15.10 -4.30
CA TRP A 50 2.02 13.88 -4.42
C TRP A 50 0.51 14.20 -4.36
N SER A 51 -0.29 13.39 -5.06
CA SER A 51 -1.75 13.45 -5.07
C SER A 51 -2.33 12.04 -5.15
N SER A 52 -3.51 11.81 -4.55
CA SER A 52 -4.26 10.56 -4.68
C SER A 52 -4.70 10.24 -6.11
N ASN A 53 -4.68 11.23 -7.02
CA ASN A 53 -4.99 11.09 -8.45
C ASN A 53 -6.32 10.38 -8.74
N VAL A 54 -7.32 10.62 -7.90
CA VAL A 54 -8.67 10.10 -8.12
C VAL A 54 -9.32 10.92 -9.24
N SER A 55 -9.72 10.22 -10.30
CA SER A 55 -10.41 10.83 -11.45
C SER A 55 -11.85 11.14 -11.08
N ASN A 56 -12.38 12.30 -11.48
CA ASN A 56 -13.72 12.78 -11.13
C ASN A 56 -13.98 12.84 -9.62
N ALA A 57 -12.95 13.16 -8.83
CA ALA A 57 -13.13 13.38 -7.40
C ALA A 57 -14.19 14.47 -7.15
N VAL A 58 -15.08 14.19 -6.19
CA VAL A 58 -16.19 15.07 -5.81
C VAL A 58 -15.63 16.17 -4.90
N SER A 59 -16.14 17.39 -4.97
CA SER A 59 -15.65 18.52 -4.16
C SER A 59 -15.80 18.35 -2.64
N ASN A 60 -16.56 17.33 -2.20
CA ASN A 60 -16.83 17.06 -0.79
C ASN A 60 -16.28 15.69 -0.36
N THR A 61 -14.98 15.64 -0.10
CA THR A 61 -14.29 14.46 0.40
C THR A 61 -13.69 14.69 1.79
N THR A 62 -13.53 13.60 2.52
CA THR A 62 -12.87 13.55 3.82
C THR A 62 -11.80 12.46 3.84
N ALA A 63 -10.62 12.79 4.34
CA ALA A 63 -9.54 11.84 4.57
C ALA A 63 -9.57 11.37 6.02
N GLN A 64 -9.54 10.06 6.23
CA GLN A 64 -9.67 9.45 7.55
C GLN A 64 -8.63 8.35 7.73
N LEU A 65 -7.88 8.41 8.84
CA LEU A 65 -7.09 7.28 9.31
C LEU A 65 -7.99 6.34 10.12
N LEU A 66 -8.19 5.13 9.61
CA LEU A 66 -8.93 4.07 10.29
C LEU A 66 -8.08 3.42 11.38
N ASP A 67 -8.74 2.75 12.35
CA ASP A 67 -8.05 2.04 13.44
C ASP A 67 -7.16 0.89 12.94
N SER A 68 -7.40 0.40 11.71
CA SER A 68 -6.55 -0.57 11.02
C SER A 68 -5.21 0.01 10.55
N GLY A 69 -5.03 1.34 10.61
CA GLY A 69 -3.92 2.05 10.01
C GLY A 69 -4.10 2.34 8.51
N ASN A 70 -5.26 2.02 7.91
CA ASN A 70 -5.56 2.40 6.54
C ASN A 70 -6.01 3.87 6.49
N LEU A 71 -5.27 4.72 5.77
CA LEU A 71 -5.73 6.05 5.39
C LEU A 71 -6.65 5.94 4.17
N VAL A 72 -7.89 6.40 4.31
CA VAL A 72 -8.89 6.37 3.26
C VAL A 72 -9.33 7.78 2.89
N LEU A 73 -9.64 7.98 1.61
CA LEU A 73 -10.35 9.16 1.12
C LEU A 73 -11.78 8.73 0.82
N LYS A 74 -12.75 9.43 1.41
CA LYS A 74 -14.17 9.11 1.34
C LYS A 74 -14.93 10.25 0.67
N ASP A 75 -15.86 9.91 -0.22
CA ASP A 75 -16.88 10.82 -0.71
C ASP A 75 -17.98 10.95 0.35
N ASP A 76 -18.16 12.14 0.90
CA ASP A 76 -19.11 12.38 1.98
C ASP A 76 -20.57 12.36 1.52
N SER A 77 -20.82 12.57 0.22
CA SER A 77 -22.17 12.54 -0.33
C SER A 77 -22.73 11.12 -0.45
N SER A 78 -21.91 10.19 -0.93
CA SER A 78 -22.30 8.78 -1.11
C SER A 78 -21.86 7.87 0.04
N GLY A 79 -20.93 8.34 0.86
CA GLY A 79 -20.28 7.55 1.90
C GLY A 79 -19.26 6.53 1.36
N ARG A 80 -18.95 6.55 0.05
CA ARG A 80 -18.06 5.57 -0.58
C ARG A 80 -16.59 5.92 -0.35
N ILE A 81 -15.78 4.90 -0.12
CA ILE A 81 -14.31 5.03 -0.16
C ILE A 81 -13.88 5.09 -1.62
N ILE A 82 -13.12 6.11 -1.98
CA ILE A 82 -12.68 6.40 -3.35
C ILE A 82 -11.16 6.27 -3.53
N TRP A 83 -10.40 6.23 -2.42
CA TRP A 83 -8.97 5.94 -2.42
C TRP A 83 -8.55 5.35 -1.07
N GLU A 84 -7.57 4.43 -1.08
CA GLU A 84 -7.07 3.77 0.12
C GLU A 84 -5.56 3.57 0.07
N SER A 85 -4.87 3.90 1.16
CA SER A 85 -3.43 3.69 1.28
C SER A 85 -3.01 2.21 1.18
N PHE A 86 -3.86 1.28 1.63
CA PHE A 86 -3.57 -0.16 1.60
C PHE A 86 -3.52 -0.74 0.19
N GLN A 87 -4.07 -0.04 -0.81
CA GLN A 87 -3.95 -0.42 -2.22
C GLN A 87 -2.59 -0.02 -2.83
N HIS A 88 -1.79 0.76 -2.09
CA HIS A 88 -0.46 1.23 -2.50
C HIS A 88 0.61 0.79 -1.50
N PRO A 89 0.89 -0.53 -1.42
CA PRO A 89 1.84 -1.10 -0.46
C PRO A 89 3.25 -0.52 -0.63
N SER A 90 3.95 -0.33 0.50
CA SER A 90 5.34 0.14 0.53
C SER A 90 6.30 -0.97 0.96
N HIS A 91 6.86 -0.92 2.18
CA HIS A 91 7.91 -1.83 2.65
C HIS A 91 7.46 -2.81 3.73
N ALA A 92 6.30 -2.57 4.34
CA ALA A 92 5.77 -3.37 5.44
C ALA A 92 4.32 -3.79 5.15
N LEU A 93 4.01 -5.05 5.47
CA LEU A 93 2.65 -5.57 5.46
C LEU A 93 1.99 -5.25 6.79
N SER A 94 0.83 -4.59 6.76
CA SER A 94 -0.06 -4.49 7.91
C SER A 94 -1.18 -5.52 7.80
N ALA A 95 -1.76 -5.89 8.93
CA ALA A 95 -2.95 -6.75 8.93
C ALA A 95 -4.04 -6.15 8.01
N ASN A 96 -4.65 -6.99 7.17
CA ASN A 96 -5.65 -6.65 6.15
C ASN A 96 -5.11 -6.01 4.85
N MET A 97 -3.79 -5.81 4.71
CA MET A 97 -3.22 -5.49 3.40
C MET A 97 -3.17 -6.73 2.52
N LYS A 98 -3.37 -6.56 1.21
CA LYS A 98 -3.25 -7.65 0.23
C LYS A 98 -2.06 -7.43 -0.69
N LEU A 99 -1.22 -8.44 -0.84
CA LEU A 99 -0.29 -8.52 -1.97
C LEU A 99 -0.96 -9.32 -3.07
N SER A 100 -0.80 -8.90 -4.32
CA SER A 100 -1.49 -9.53 -5.42
C SER A 100 -0.74 -9.45 -6.73
N THR A 101 -1.03 -10.39 -7.63
CA THR A 101 -0.57 -10.36 -9.02
C THR A 101 -1.75 -10.73 -9.90
N ASN A 102 -2.07 -9.87 -10.87
CA ASN A 102 -3.03 -10.19 -11.91
C ASN A 102 -2.31 -10.82 -13.10
N MET A 103 -2.70 -12.04 -13.48
CA MET A 103 -2.06 -12.80 -14.55
C MET A 103 -2.38 -12.25 -15.95
N TYR A 104 -3.50 -11.56 -16.11
CA TYR A 104 -3.94 -11.05 -17.41
C TYR A 104 -3.36 -9.66 -17.70
N THR A 105 -3.32 -8.78 -16.71
CA THR A 105 -2.80 -7.41 -16.85
C THR A 105 -1.32 -7.27 -16.48
N ALA A 106 -0.75 -8.30 -15.85
CA ALA A 106 0.58 -8.27 -15.22
C ALA A 106 0.74 -7.21 -14.10
N GLU A 107 -0.36 -6.62 -13.62
CA GLU A 107 -0.34 -5.68 -12.49
C GLU A 107 0.05 -6.42 -11.20
N LYS A 108 0.95 -5.81 -10.41
CA LYS A 108 1.45 -6.38 -9.16
C LYS A 108 1.32 -5.39 -8.01
N ARG A 109 0.82 -5.88 -6.89
CA ARG A 109 0.85 -5.23 -5.58
C ARG A 109 1.87 -5.99 -4.73
N VAL A 110 3.05 -5.42 -4.60
CA VAL A 110 4.21 -6.01 -3.91
C VAL A 110 4.69 -5.06 -2.83
N LEU A 111 5.36 -5.59 -1.81
CA LEU A 111 6.17 -4.74 -0.94
C LEU A 111 7.56 -4.59 -1.55
N THR A 112 8.17 -3.43 -1.35
CA THR A 112 9.53 -3.14 -1.76
C THR A 112 10.32 -2.62 -0.56
N SER A 113 11.52 -3.14 -0.37
CA SER A 113 12.37 -2.78 0.75
C SER A 113 12.80 -1.32 0.66
N TRP A 114 13.28 -0.79 1.78
CA TRP A 114 14.08 0.44 1.75
C TRP A 114 15.44 0.16 1.13
N LYS A 115 16.04 1.21 0.55
CA LYS A 115 17.41 1.15 0.04
C LYS A 115 18.42 0.92 1.16
N LYS A 116 18.19 1.52 2.33
CA LYS A 116 18.90 1.27 3.60
C LYS A 116 18.06 1.79 4.77
N ALA A 117 18.42 1.44 6.00
CA ALA A 117 17.67 1.81 7.20
C ALA A 117 17.43 3.33 7.37
N SER A 118 18.33 4.17 6.85
CA SER A 118 18.24 5.63 6.92
C SER A 118 17.66 6.28 5.66
N ASP A 119 17.32 5.50 4.64
CA ASP A 119 16.93 5.98 3.31
C ASP A 119 15.72 5.17 2.83
N PRO A 120 14.51 5.73 3.02
CA PRO A 120 13.27 5.09 2.64
C PRO A 120 13.01 5.24 1.13
N SER A 121 14.02 5.40 0.28
CA SER A 121 13.86 5.23 -1.17
C SER A 121 13.75 3.75 -1.55
N ILE A 122 13.26 3.49 -2.77
CA ILE A 122 13.03 2.14 -3.29
C ILE A 122 14.33 1.34 -3.26
N GLY A 123 14.33 0.27 -2.47
CA GLY A 123 15.42 -0.70 -2.38
C GLY A 123 15.35 -1.77 -3.45
N SER A 124 16.31 -2.70 -3.42
CA SER A 124 16.42 -3.75 -4.43
C SER A 124 15.56 -4.98 -4.13
N PHE A 125 15.10 -5.16 -2.89
CA PHE A 125 14.31 -6.33 -2.52
C PHE A 125 12.81 -6.06 -2.65
N SER A 126 12.07 -7.04 -3.16
CA SER A 126 10.61 -6.98 -3.20
C SER A 126 9.99 -8.31 -2.78
N VAL A 127 8.78 -8.28 -2.22
CA VAL A 127 8.01 -9.48 -1.87
C VAL A 127 6.61 -9.41 -2.44
N GLY A 128 6.17 -10.51 -3.01
CA GLY A 128 4.91 -10.57 -3.75
C GLY A 128 4.53 -11.98 -4.16
N VAL A 129 3.34 -12.11 -4.71
CA VAL A 129 2.76 -13.40 -5.10
C VAL A 129 3.16 -13.77 -6.52
N ASP A 130 3.69 -14.98 -6.68
CA ASP A 130 3.86 -15.62 -7.98
C ASP A 130 2.65 -16.54 -8.24
N PRO A 131 1.85 -16.25 -9.28
CA PRO A 131 0.64 -16.99 -9.60
C PRO A 131 0.89 -18.26 -10.45
N SER A 132 2.15 -18.68 -10.64
CA SER A 132 2.50 -19.97 -11.28
C SER A 132 1.73 -21.16 -10.65
N ASN A 133 1.59 -22.29 -11.37
CA ASN A 133 0.82 -23.52 -11.05
C ASN A 133 0.20 -23.71 -9.64
N ILE A 134 0.96 -23.50 -8.57
CA ILE A 134 0.45 -23.37 -7.21
C ILE A 134 0.96 -22.05 -6.66
N ALA A 135 0.07 -21.16 -6.20
CA ALA A 135 0.40 -19.84 -5.68
C ALA A 135 1.47 -19.89 -4.59
N GLN A 136 2.50 -19.06 -4.73
CA GLN A 136 3.63 -18.97 -3.79
C GLN A 136 4.03 -17.52 -3.62
N THR A 137 4.72 -17.22 -2.54
CA THR A 137 5.34 -15.90 -2.35
C THR A 137 6.84 -16.00 -2.57
N PHE A 138 7.40 -15.02 -3.25
CA PHE A 138 8.84 -14.90 -3.44
C PHE A 138 9.33 -13.58 -2.86
N ILE A 139 10.60 -13.60 -2.44
CA ILE A 139 11.39 -12.40 -2.28
C ILE A 139 12.34 -12.34 -3.46
N TRP A 140 12.34 -11.24 -4.20
CA TRP A 140 13.27 -10.97 -5.29
C TRP A 140 14.32 -9.98 -4.85
N ASN A 141 15.50 -10.03 -5.47
CA ASN A 141 16.49 -8.97 -5.48
C ASN A 141 16.63 -8.48 -6.94
N GLY A 142 16.02 -7.34 -7.24
CA GLY A 142 15.75 -6.91 -8.61
C GLY A 142 14.82 -7.91 -9.30
N SER A 143 15.25 -8.44 -10.44
CA SER A 143 14.51 -9.47 -11.19
C SER A 143 14.83 -10.91 -10.75
N HIS A 144 15.80 -11.13 -9.86
CA HIS A 144 16.28 -12.46 -9.51
C HIS A 144 15.58 -12.97 -8.24
N PRO A 145 14.99 -14.18 -8.25
CA PRO A 145 14.48 -14.81 -7.03
C PRO A 145 15.60 -14.96 -6.00
N TYR A 146 15.39 -14.40 -4.81
CA TYR A 146 16.33 -14.48 -3.69
C TYR A 146 15.87 -15.52 -2.66
N TYR A 147 14.58 -15.55 -2.35
CA TYR A 147 14.00 -16.52 -1.43
C TYR A 147 12.62 -16.97 -1.91
N ARG A 148 12.32 -18.25 -1.67
CA ARG A 148 11.06 -18.89 -2.07
C ARG A 148 10.37 -19.43 -0.82
N THR A 149 9.18 -18.91 -0.54
CA THR A 149 8.36 -19.39 0.59
C THR A 149 7.78 -20.79 0.35
N GLY A 150 7.80 -21.26 -0.89
CA GLY A 150 7.19 -22.52 -1.30
C GLY A 150 5.68 -22.40 -1.51
N PRO A 151 5.05 -23.44 -2.08
CA PRO A 151 3.61 -23.42 -2.32
C PRO A 151 2.78 -23.31 -1.04
N TRP A 152 1.65 -22.62 -1.15
CA TRP A 152 0.63 -22.60 -0.13
C TRP A 152 -0.10 -23.95 -0.05
N ASN A 153 -0.16 -24.57 1.12
CA ASN A 153 -0.83 -25.87 1.32
C ASN A 153 -2.25 -25.76 1.92
N GLY A 154 -2.81 -24.55 1.99
CA GLY A 154 -4.08 -24.27 2.66
C GLY A 154 -3.94 -23.75 4.09
N GLN A 155 -2.77 -23.89 4.71
CA GLN A 155 -2.51 -23.45 6.09
C GLN A 155 -1.23 -22.63 6.22
N ILE A 156 -0.18 -23.01 5.49
CA ILE A 156 1.15 -22.42 5.55
C ILE A 156 1.83 -22.40 4.19
N PHE A 157 2.85 -21.56 4.06
CA PHE A 157 3.86 -21.65 3.02
C PHE A 157 4.93 -22.67 3.45
N ILE A 158 5.05 -23.79 2.72
CA ILE A 158 5.81 -24.95 3.18
C ILE A 158 7.33 -24.74 3.27
N GLY A 159 7.86 -23.70 2.64
CA GLY A 159 9.28 -23.32 2.68
C GLY A 159 9.61 -22.30 3.78
N VAL A 160 8.61 -21.78 4.51
CA VAL A 160 8.81 -20.87 5.64
C VAL A 160 8.98 -21.67 6.92
N ALA A 161 10.22 -21.71 7.43
CA ALA A 161 10.51 -22.41 8.68
C ALA A 161 9.73 -21.81 9.84
N ASN A 162 9.17 -22.67 10.70
CA ASN A 162 8.38 -22.29 11.87
C ASN A 162 7.13 -21.44 11.56
N MET A 163 6.62 -21.49 10.32
CA MET A 163 5.31 -20.92 10.05
C MET A 163 4.27 -21.74 10.83
N ASN A 164 3.59 -21.06 11.74
CA ASN A 164 2.53 -21.67 12.52
C ASN A 164 1.43 -22.16 11.55
N SER A 165 0.78 -23.29 11.85
CA SER A 165 -0.30 -23.89 11.04
C SER A 165 -1.67 -23.84 11.70
N PHE A 166 -1.80 -23.25 12.90
CA PHE A 166 -3.13 -23.05 13.51
C PHE A 166 -4.10 -22.32 12.57
N VAL A 167 -5.34 -22.78 12.54
CA VAL A 167 -6.40 -22.12 11.75
C VAL A 167 -6.49 -20.66 12.18
N GLY A 168 -6.18 -19.73 11.27
CA GLY A 168 -6.20 -18.29 11.54
C GLY A 168 -4.85 -17.60 11.74
N ASN A 169 -3.72 -18.12 11.20
CA ASN A 169 -2.40 -17.42 11.22
C ASN A 169 -2.34 -16.09 10.43
N GLY A 170 -3.47 -15.43 10.21
CA GLY A 170 -3.58 -14.17 9.49
C GLY A 170 -3.51 -14.32 7.97
N PHE A 171 -2.75 -15.28 7.45
CA PHE A 171 -2.54 -15.43 6.00
C PHE A 171 -3.63 -16.23 5.30
N ARG A 172 -4.14 -15.67 4.21
CA ARG A 172 -5.11 -16.33 3.32
C ARG A 172 -4.73 -16.08 1.87
N MET A 173 -4.80 -17.14 1.06
CA MET A 173 -4.67 -17.07 -0.39
C MET A 173 -6.05 -17.04 -1.04
N ASP A 174 -6.28 -16.09 -1.94
CA ASP A 174 -7.52 -15.95 -2.71
C ASP A 174 -7.20 -15.86 -4.20
N HIS A 175 -8.10 -16.39 -5.02
CA HIS A 175 -8.09 -16.28 -6.48
C HIS A 175 -9.44 -15.70 -6.92
N ASP A 176 -9.44 -14.71 -7.80
CA ASP A 176 -10.66 -14.19 -8.42
C ASP A 176 -10.85 -14.71 -9.86
N GLU A 177 -12.05 -14.51 -10.40
CA GLU A 177 -12.40 -14.89 -11.78
C GLU A 177 -11.67 -14.03 -12.83
N GLU A 178 -11.13 -12.88 -12.41
CA GLU A 178 -10.39 -11.91 -13.24
C GLU A 178 -8.88 -12.19 -13.29
N GLY A 179 -8.43 -13.36 -12.80
CA GLY A 179 -7.06 -13.82 -12.90
C GLY A 179 -6.10 -13.20 -11.88
N THR A 180 -6.60 -12.55 -10.83
CA THR A 180 -5.81 -12.05 -9.71
C THR A 180 -5.62 -13.14 -8.67
N VAL A 181 -4.37 -13.35 -8.28
CA VAL A 181 -4.00 -14.14 -7.11
C VAL A 181 -3.53 -13.19 -6.02
N SER A 182 -4.04 -13.35 -4.80
CA SER A 182 -3.67 -12.49 -3.68
C SER A 182 -3.40 -13.24 -2.39
N VAL A 183 -2.54 -12.67 -1.56
CA VAL A 183 -2.33 -13.07 -0.17
C VAL A 183 -2.65 -11.89 0.75
N SER A 184 -3.41 -12.14 1.80
CA SER A 184 -3.79 -11.17 2.84
C SER A 184 -3.47 -11.68 4.22
#